data_AF-A0A3S3JF18-F1
#
_entry.id   AF-A0A3S3JF18-F1
#
_cell.length_a   1.000
_cell.length_b   1.000
_cell.length_c   1.000
_cell.angle_alpha   90.00
_cell.angle_beta   90.00
_cell.angle_gamma   90.00
#
_symmetry.space_group_name_H-M   'P 1'
#
loop_
_entity.id
_entity.type
_entity.pdbx_description
1 polymer ?
#
loop_
_entity_poly.entity_id
_entity_poly.type
_entity_poly.pdbx_seq_one_letter_code
_entity_poly.pdbx_strand_id
1 'polypeptide(L)'
;MSRILVTIIAAICFTISTASAEQSEQNINYLARMADGKLHRAAEISGNIYGLLKRCPALRPSESGKAMMAVPLLLNEGVDKHLAPPAKFERAVRVYNRAYRKAVLSKASCKAGKAKDPDSYR
;
A
#
# COMPACT_ATOMS: atom_id res chain seq x y z
N MET A 1 -1.68 -2.38 -19.39
CA MET A 1 -2.01 -2.80 -18.00
C MET A 1 -1.22 -4.04 -17.67
N SER A 2 -0.26 -3.95 -16.75
CA SER A 2 0.44 -5.14 -16.25
C SER A 2 -0.55 -5.99 -15.46
N ARG A 3 -0.76 -7.25 -15.86
CA ARG A 3 -1.65 -8.24 -15.21
C ARG A 3 -1.48 -8.32 -13.68
N ILE A 4 -0.30 -7.93 -13.20
CA ILE A 4 0.10 -7.86 -11.79
C ILE A 4 -0.76 -6.86 -10.98
N LEU A 5 -1.08 -5.68 -11.55
CA LEU A 5 -1.86 -4.66 -10.86
C LEU A 5 -3.31 -5.14 -10.64
N VAL A 6 -3.88 -5.81 -11.65
CA VAL A 6 -5.23 -6.36 -11.63
C VAL A 6 -5.38 -7.46 -10.59
N THR A 7 -4.38 -8.35 -10.44
CA THR A 7 -4.42 -9.41 -9.42
C THR A 7 -4.34 -8.88 -7.99
N ILE A 8 -3.61 -7.78 -7.75
CA ILE A 8 -3.52 -7.19 -6.40
C ILE A 8 -4.82 -6.44 -6.06
N ILE A 9 -5.40 -5.73 -7.04
CA ILE A 9 -6.66 -4.99 -6.85
C ILE A 9 -7.83 -5.95 -6.62
N ALA A 10 -7.95 -7.04 -7.39
CA ALA A 10 -9.02 -8.02 -7.20
C ALA A 10 -8.94 -8.70 -5.83
N ALA A 11 -7.74 -9.06 -5.35
CA ALA A 11 -7.59 -9.69 -4.04
C ALA A 11 -7.96 -8.73 -2.88
N ILE A 12 -7.69 -7.43 -3.03
CA ILE A 12 -8.01 -6.44 -1.98
C ILE A 12 -9.47 -5.98 -2.06
N CYS A 13 -10.08 -5.91 -3.26
CA CYS A 13 -11.47 -5.45 -3.41
C CYS A 13 -12.52 -6.46 -2.93
N PHE A 14 -12.24 -7.76 -2.88
CA PHE A 14 -13.19 -8.76 -2.38
C PHE A 14 -13.22 -8.91 -0.84
N THR A 15 -12.35 -8.21 -0.10
CA THR A 15 -12.21 -8.35 1.37
C THR A 15 -12.45 -7.04 2.14
N ILE A 16 -13.15 -6.06 1.57
CA ILE A 16 -13.49 -4.81 2.27
C ILE A 16 -15.01 -4.77 2.52
N SER A 17 -15.49 -5.66 3.35
CA SER A 17 -16.83 -5.57 3.93
C SER A 17 -16.75 -6.16 5.33
N THR A 18 -16.97 -5.28 6.32
CA THR A 18 -16.99 -5.49 7.78
C THR A 18 -15.67 -5.94 8.43
N ALA A 19 -15.06 -5.02 9.18
CA ALA A 19 -13.87 -5.22 10.00
C ALA A 19 -14.07 -6.31 11.07
N SER A 20 -13.87 -7.57 10.71
CA SER A 20 -13.61 -8.65 11.67
C SER A 20 -12.09 -8.82 11.83
N ALA A 21 -11.66 -9.19 13.04
CA ALA A 21 -10.26 -9.56 13.29
C ALA A 21 -9.80 -10.66 12.32
N GLU A 22 -10.71 -11.58 11.96
CA GLU A 22 -10.47 -12.65 10.97
C GLU A 22 -10.12 -12.10 9.57
N GLN A 23 -10.78 -11.03 9.13
CA GLN A 23 -10.49 -10.45 7.82
C GLN A 23 -9.13 -9.74 7.81
N SER A 24 -8.74 -9.08 8.91
CA SER A 24 -7.40 -8.50 9.04
C SER A 24 -6.32 -9.59 9.03
N GLU A 25 -6.50 -10.66 9.80
CA GLU A 25 -5.57 -11.78 9.82
C GLU A 25 -5.46 -12.48 8.46
N GLN A 26 -6.57 -12.67 7.75
CA GLN A 26 -6.56 -13.21 6.38
C GLN A 26 -5.77 -12.32 5.42
N ASN A 27 -5.95 -10.99 5.50
CA ASN A 27 -5.21 -10.04 4.69
C ASN A 27 -3.71 -10.02 5.04
N ILE A 28 -3.36 -10.10 6.33
CA ILE A 28 -1.98 -10.21 6.80
C ILE A 28 -1.34 -11.51 6.30
N ASN A 29 -2.04 -12.64 6.41
CA ASN A 29 -1.60 -13.93 5.91
C ASN A 29 -1.37 -13.91 4.39
N TYR A 30 -2.25 -13.23 3.64
CA TYR A 30 -2.07 -13.02 2.21
C TYR A 30 -0.78 -12.23 1.91
N LEU A 31 -0.53 -11.14 2.63
CA LEU A 31 0.72 -10.36 2.50
C LEU A 31 1.96 -11.17 2.91
N ALA A 32 1.84 -12.03 3.93
CA ALA A 32 2.93 -12.90 4.38
C ALA A 32 3.35 -13.91 3.30
N ARG A 33 2.38 -14.44 2.55
CA ARG A 33 2.61 -15.38 1.42
C ARG A 33 3.13 -14.70 0.15
N MET A 34 2.99 -13.38 0.04
CA MET A 34 3.44 -12.62 -1.13
C MET A 34 4.97 -12.62 -1.24
N ALA A 35 5.56 -12.77 -2.44
CA ALA A 35 7.01 -12.64 -2.60
C ALA A 35 7.53 -11.27 -2.12
N ASP A 36 8.72 -11.22 -1.49
CA ASP A 36 9.30 -10.00 -0.90
C ASP A 36 9.30 -8.80 -1.87
N GLY A 37 9.69 -9.03 -3.13
CA GLY A 37 9.68 -7.96 -4.15
C GLY A 37 8.29 -7.37 -4.43
N LYS A 38 7.25 -8.22 -4.41
CA LYS A 38 5.86 -7.76 -4.58
C LYS A 38 5.37 -7.00 -3.35
N LEU A 39 5.71 -7.47 -2.14
CA LEU A 39 5.36 -6.79 -0.89
C LEU A 39 6.05 -5.43 -0.78
N HIS A 40 7.34 -5.35 -1.11
CA HIS A 40 8.09 -4.10 -1.18
C HIS A 40 7.48 -3.14 -2.20
N ARG A 41 7.05 -3.64 -3.36
CA ARG A 41 6.39 -2.80 -4.37
C ARG A 41 5.06 -2.24 -3.87
N ALA A 42 4.24 -3.04 -3.21
CA ALA A 42 2.99 -2.59 -2.59
C ALA A 42 3.25 -1.52 -1.51
N ALA A 43 4.26 -1.74 -0.65
CA ALA A 43 4.68 -0.78 0.36
C ALA A 43 5.19 0.54 -0.24
N GLU A 44 5.99 0.46 -1.32
CA GLU A 44 6.49 1.63 -2.04
C GLU A 44 5.35 2.44 -2.67
N ILE A 45 4.42 1.78 -3.36
CA ILE A 45 3.24 2.41 -3.96
C ILE A 45 2.42 3.10 -2.88
N SER A 46 2.12 2.41 -1.78
CA SER A 46 1.37 2.98 -0.66
C SER A 46 2.05 4.22 -0.07
N GLY A 47 3.37 4.16 0.15
CA GLY A 47 4.14 5.30 0.66
C GLY A 47 4.10 6.48 -0.30
N ASN A 48 4.23 6.24 -1.61
CA ASN A 48 4.08 7.27 -2.62
C ASN A 48 2.68 7.89 -2.61
N ILE A 49 1.63 7.07 -2.44
CA ILE A 49 0.25 7.55 -2.37
C ILE A 49 0.04 8.47 -1.18
N TYR A 50 0.37 8.00 0.03
CA TYR A 50 0.25 8.81 1.24
C TYR A 50 1.06 10.10 1.16
N GLY A 51 2.30 10.03 0.67
CA GLY A 51 3.16 11.22 0.57
C GLY A 51 2.66 12.22 -0.48
N LEU A 52 2.12 11.75 -1.60
CA LEU A 52 1.52 12.64 -2.59
C LEU A 52 0.23 13.27 -2.07
N LEU A 53 -0.66 12.51 -1.42
CA LEU A 53 -1.89 13.03 -0.83
C LEU A 53 -1.61 14.07 0.26
N LYS A 54 -0.55 13.87 1.06
CA LYS A 54 -0.12 14.85 2.07
C LYS A 54 0.26 16.20 1.46
N ARG A 55 0.88 16.18 0.28
CA ARG A 55 1.35 17.39 -0.42
C ARG A 55 0.30 17.98 -1.37
N CYS A 56 -0.61 17.15 -1.86
CA CYS A 56 -1.62 17.45 -2.87
C CYS A 56 -3.02 17.02 -2.36
N PRO A 57 -3.58 17.71 -1.34
CA PRO A 57 -4.80 17.26 -0.65
C PRO A 57 -6.06 17.25 -1.52
N ALA A 58 -6.05 17.94 -2.67
CA ALA A 58 -7.16 17.93 -3.63
C ALA A 58 -7.25 16.62 -4.44
N LEU A 59 -6.18 15.82 -4.48
CA LEU A 59 -6.21 14.52 -5.14
C LEU A 59 -7.09 13.55 -4.35
N ARG A 60 -7.89 12.76 -5.06
CA ARG A 60 -8.74 11.74 -4.45
C ARG A 60 -8.26 10.35 -4.85
N PRO A 61 -8.04 9.44 -3.88
CA PRO A 61 -7.69 8.06 -4.21
C PRO A 61 -8.86 7.36 -4.92
N SER A 62 -8.52 6.51 -5.89
CA SER A 62 -9.46 5.52 -6.45
C SER A 62 -9.69 4.38 -5.44
N GLU A 63 -10.55 3.42 -5.76
CA GLU A 63 -10.69 2.22 -4.91
C GLU A 63 -9.37 1.43 -4.83
N SER A 64 -8.64 1.32 -5.95
CA SER A 64 -7.29 0.75 -5.98
C SER A 64 -6.32 1.52 -5.10
N GLY A 65 -6.40 2.86 -5.10
CA GLY A 65 -5.59 3.71 -4.24
C GLY A 65 -5.88 3.48 -2.75
N LYS A 66 -7.16 3.41 -2.37
CA LYS A 66 -7.58 3.10 -1.00
C LYS A 66 -7.11 1.71 -0.56
N ALA A 67 -7.23 0.71 -1.43
CA ALA A 67 -6.72 -0.63 -1.22
C ALA A 67 -5.22 -0.63 -0.92
N MET A 68 -4.42 0.10 -1.70
CA MET A 68 -2.99 0.26 -1.44
C MET A 68 -2.70 1.02 -0.14
N MET A 69 -3.53 1.97 0.25
CA MET A 69 -3.39 2.68 1.52
C MET A 69 -3.61 1.78 2.75
N ALA A 70 -4.30 0.65 2.63
CA ALA A 70 -4.45 -0.32 3.72
C ALA A 70 -3.16 -1.12 4.00
N VAL A 71 -2.25 -1.25 3.01
CA VAL A 71 -1.02 -2.04 3.12
C VAL A 71 -0.15 -1.69 4.36
N PRO A 72 0.21 -0.41 4.64
CA PRO A 72 1.02 -0.08 5.80
C PRO A 72 0.34 -0.39 7.14
N LEU A 73 -0.98 -0.31 7.21
CA LEU A 73 -1.73 -0.70 8.41
C LEU A 73 -1.59 -2.21 8.66
N LEU A 74 -1.83 -3.03 7.64
CA LEU A 74 -1.68 -4.48 7.71
C LEU A 74 -0.23 -4.91 7.99
N LEU A 75 0.75 -4.20 7.44
CA LEU A 75 2.16 -4.44 7.72
C LEU A 75 2.50 -4.19 9.20
N ASN A 76 2.07 -3.07 9.77
CA ASN A 76 2.31 -2.77 11.18
C ASN A 76 1.56 -3.75 12.09
N GLU A 77 0.29 -4.02 11.80
CA GLU A 77 -0.50 -4.99 12.56
C GLU A 77 0.10 -6.40 12.51
N GLY A 78 0.64 -6.83 11.36
CA GLY A 78 1.33 -8.11 11.25
C GLY A 78 2.65 -8.19 12.03
N VAL A 79 3.35 -7.05 12.19
CA VAL A 79 4.54 -6.95 13.07
C VAL A 79 4.11 -7.02 14.54
N ASP A 80 3.14 -6.18 14.93
CA ASP A 80 2.69 -6.02 16.31
C ASP A 80 2.06 -7.30 16.86
N LYS A 81 1.26 -8.01 16.05
CA LYS A 81 0.59 -9.26 16.43
C LYS A 81 1.44 -10.51 16.18
N HIS A 82 2.66 -10.36 15.67
CA HIS A 82 3.57 -11.47 15.32
C HIS A 82 2.96 -12.51 14.35
N LEU A 83 2.07 -12.06 13.46
CA LEU A 83 1.33 -12.90 12.52
C LEU A 83 2.12 -13.25 11.24
N ALA A 84 3.32 -12.71 11.08
CA ALA A 84 4.22 -12.99 9.97
C ALA A 84 5.69 -12.91 10.44
N PRO A 85 6.65 -13.51 9.71
CA PRO A 85 8.07 -13.35 10.01
C PRO A 85 8.45 -11.86 10.08
N PRO A 86 8.85 -11.34 11.26
CA PRO A 86 8.90 -9.90 11.50
C PRO A 86 9.85 -9.19 10.54
N ALA A 87 10.99 -9.83 10.25
CA ALA A 87 12.02 -9.27 9.38
C ALA A 87 11.52 -8.88 7.98
N LYS A 88 10.55 -9.62 7.42
CA LYS A 88 10.00 -9.34 6.09
C LYS A 88 9.08 -8.12 6.12
N PHE A 89 8.17 -8.08 7.10
CA PHE A 89 7.22 -6.98 7.22
C PHE A 89 7.93 -5.69 7.63
N GLU A 90 8.89 -5.76 8.54
CA GLU A 90 9.74 -4.62 8.88
C GLU A 90 10.51 -4.06 7.68
N ARG A 91 11.04 -4.92 6.79
CA ARG A 91 11.67 -4.45 5.54
C ARG A 91 10.66 -3.70 4.67
N ALA A 92 9.45 -4.22 4.51
CA ALA A 92 8.39 -3.55 3.77
C ALA A 92 7.97 -2.22 4.43
N VAL A 93 7.86 -2.15 5.76
CA VAL A 93 7.61 -0.91 6.50
C VAL A 93 8.72 0.13 6.25
N ARG A 94 9.99 -0.29 6.22
CA ARG A 94 11.11 0.59 5.87
C ARG A 94 11.01 1.12 4.43
N VAL A 95 10.59 0.27 3.47
CA VAL A 95 10.34 0.68 2.09
C VAL A 95 9.21 1.71 2.00
N TYR A 96 8.08 1.46 2.68
CA TYR A 96 6.97 2.41 2.80
C TYR A 96 7.46 3.76 3.35
N ASN A 97 8.17 3.76 4.48
CA ASN A 97 8.64 4.99 5.13
C ASN A 97 9.58 5.80 4.22
N ARG A 98 10.47 5.11 3.49
CA ARG A 98 11.37 5.75 2.51
C ARG A 98 10.57 6.39 1.37
N ALA A 99 9.62 5.66 0.80
CA ALA A 99 8.78 6.15 -0.30
C ALA A 99 7.93 7.34 0.13
N TYR A 100 7.27 7.24 1.29
CA TYR A 100 6.51 8.33 1.90
C TYR A 100 7.34 9.60 2.06
N ARG A 101 8.51 9.51 2.72
CA ARG A 101 9.40 10.67 2.90
C ARG A 101 9.81 11.28 1.57
N LYS A 102 10.19 10.45 0.59
CA LYS A 102 10.58 10.92 -0.74
C LYS A 102 9.42 11.62 -1.46
N ALA A 103 8.20 11.13 -1.34
CA ALA A 103 7.02 11.70 -1.97
C ALA A 103 6.59 13.03 -1.31
N VAL A 104 6.67 13.12 0.02
CA VAL A 104 6.40 14.36 0.77
C VAL A 104 7.42 15.45 0.44
N LEU A 105 8.71 15.10 0.31
CA LEU A 105 9.79 16.06 0.03
C LEU A 105 9.97 16.36 -1.47
N SER A 106 9.20 15.70 -2.34
CA SER A 106 9.32 15.86 -3.78
C SER A 106 8.92 17.27 -4.23
N LYS A 107 9.72 17.87 -5.12
CA LYS A 107 9.41 19.14 -5.82
C LYS A 107 8.57 18.95 -7.08
N ALA A 108 8.28 17.72 -7.49
CA ALA A 108 7.48 17.44 -8.68
C ALA A 108 6.05 17.99 -8.53
N SER A 109 5.39 18.39 -9.62
CA SER A 109 3.99 18.85 -9.57
C SER A 109 3.05 17.72 -9.12
N CYS A 110 1.86 18.07 -8.60
CA CYS A 110 0.83 17.08 -8.25
C CYS A 110 0.43 16.22 -9.45
N LYS A 111 0.35 16.81 -10.65
CA LYS A 111 0.09 16.11 -11.91
C LYS A 111 1.18 15.09 -12.23
N ALA A 112 2.45 15.49 -12.10
CA ALA A 112 3.59 14.59 -12.32
C ALA A 112 3.65 13.48 -11.26
N GLY A 113 3.24 13.76 -10.02
CA GLY A 113 3.07 12.75 -8.97
C GLY A 113 2.00 11.72 -9.32
N LYS A 114 0.78 12.19 -9.66
CA LYS A 114 -0.36 11.34 -10.05
C LYS A 114 0.01 10.43 -11.23
N ALA A 115 0.74 10.95 -12.21
CA ALA A 115 1.14 10.20 -13.40
C ALA A 115 2.06 8.99 -13.12
N LYS A 116 2.71 8.91 -11.95
CA LYS A 116 3.52 7.73 -11.57
C LYS A 116 2.69 6.51 -11.23
N ASP A 117 1.44 6.72 -10.80
CA ASP A 117 0.51 5.66 -10.47
C ASP A 117 -0.94 6.13 -10.75
N PRO A 118 -1.29 6.29 -12.04
CA PRO A 118 -2.54 6.95 -12.43
C PRO A 118 -3.78 6.20 -11.94
N ASP A 119 -3.71 4.87 -11.87
CA ASP A 119 -4.83 4.01 -11.47
C ASP A 119 -5.18 4.14 -9.98
N SER A 120 -4.29 4.71 -9.16
CA SER A 120 -4.51 4.95 -7.72
C SER A 120 -5.29 6.22 -7.41
N TYR A 121 -5.62 7.04 -8.41
CA TYR A 121 -6.30 8.33 -8.21
C TYR A 121 -7.48 8.50 -9.17
N ARG A 122 -8.49 9.25 -8.72
CA ARG A 122 -9.59 9.74 -9.56
C ARG A 122 -9.16 11.03 -10.26
#